data_AF-A0A0C9YK99-F1
#
_entry.id   AF-A0A0C9YK99-F1
#
_cell.length_a   1.000
_cell.length_b   1.000
_cell.length_c   1.000
_cell.angle_alpha   90.00
_cell.angle_beta   90.00
_cell.angle_gamma   90.00
#
_symmetry.space_group_name_H-M   'P 1'
#
loop_
_entity.id
_entity.type
_entity.pdbx_description
1 polymer ?
#
loop_
_entity_poly.entity_id
_entity_poly.type
_entity_poly.pdbx_seq_one_letter_code
_entity_poly.pdbx_strand_id
1 'polypeptide(L)'
;MDSYQCMCNCFDIILLKDTKVSETTEFHQSYYRTSTNRDDFGYVESSLLCYKGSSPHPQWMDIAAGSYSTLCKVIDNGQLINTSRYVSNGGYYIMEYDVVLAFGLMELATQFAWEENVS
;
A
#
# COMPACT_ATOMS: atom_id res chain seq x y z
N MET A 1 -15.00 -16.61 10.96
CA MET A 1 -15.76 -15.35 11.08
C MET A 1 -14.88 -14.29 10.48
N ASP A 2 -15.32 -13.83 9.32
CA ASP A 2 -14.87 -12.71 8.49
C ASP A 2 -13.36 -12.62 8.22
N SER A 3 -12.93 -13.46 7.27
CA SER A 3 -11.74 -13.20 6.47
C SER A 3 -11.92 -11.85 5.79
N TYR A 4 -11.27 -10.80 6.30
CA TYR A 4 -11.10 -9.55 5.56
C TYR A 4 -10.25 -9.86 4.34
N GLN A 5 -10.94 -10.30 3.29
CA GLN A 5 -10.38 -10.50 1.99
C GLN A 5 -9.93 -9.11 1.53
N CYS A 6 -8.61 -8.89 1.47
CA CYS A 6 -8.04 -7.85 0.65
C CYS A 6 -8.76 -7.97 -0.70
N MET A 7 -9.61 -7.00 -1.03
CA MET A 7 -10.47 -7.10 -2.20
C MET A 7 -9.54 -7.18 -3.40
N CYS A 8 -9.34 -8.39 -3.93
CA CYS A 8 -8.54 -8.58 -5.12
C CYS A 8 -9.13 -7.66 -6.19
N ASN A 9 -8.31 -6.78 -6.75
CA ASN A 9 -8.66 -5.81 -7.78
C ASN A 9 -9.29 -4.48 -7.32
N CYS A 10 -9.23 -4.10 -6.03
CA CYS A 10 -9.51 -2.71 -5.65
C CYS A 10 -8.34 -1.77 -6.00
N PHE A 11 -8.66 -0.53 -6.38
CA PHE A 11 -7.69 0.53 -6.65
C PHE A 11 -7.92 1.69 -5.70
N ASP A 12 -6.91 1.99 -4.88
CA ASP A 12 -6.91 3.11 -3.94
C ASP A 12 -6.04 4.25 -4.50
N ILE A 13 -6.55 5.48 -4.40
CA ILE A 13 -5.93 6.66 -5.01
C ILE A 13 -5.03 7.35 -3.99
N ILE A 14 -3.71 7.18 -4.14
CA ILE A 14 -2.71 7.94 -3.35
C ILE A 14 -2.47 9.36 -3.90
N LEU A 15 -2.66 9.57 -5.20
CA LEU A 15 -2.49 10.85 -5.87
C LEU A 15 -3.52 11.03 -6.98
N LEU A 16 -4.30 12.10 -6.91
CA LEU A 16 -5.29 12.44 -7.94
C LEU A 16 -4.61 12.98 -9.20
N LYS A 17 -5.26 12.75 -10.34
CA LYS A 17 -4.85 13.36 -11.60
C LYS A 17 -4.90 14.88 -11.49
N ASP A 18 -3.96 15.56 -12.14
CA ASP A 18 -3.84 17.03 -12.18
C ASP A 18 -3.55 17.68 -10.81
N THR A 19 -3.17 16.89 -9.79
CA THR A 19 -2.62 17.43 -8.54
C THR A 19 -1.26 18.07 -8.81
N LYS A 20 -1.10 19.32 -8.37
CA LYS A 20 0.20 19.99 -8.37
C LYS A 20 1.07 19.41 -7.26
N VAL A 21 2.28 18.99 -7.61
CA VAL A 21 3.27 18.44 -6.68
C VAL A 21 4.46 19.38 -6.54
N SER A 22 5.13 19.35 -5.39
CA SER A 22 6.46 19.94 -5.21
C SER A 22 7.47 18.86 -4.82
N GLU A 23 8.76 19.16 -4.97
CA GLU A 23 9.89 18.26 -4.66
C GLU A 23 10.01 17.85 -3.18
N THR A 24 9.17 18.40 -2.32
CA THR A 24 9.16 18.12 -0.88
C THR A 24 7.85 17.50 -0.43
N THR A 25 6.93 17.23 -1.37
CA THR A 25 5.61 16.70 -1.03
C THR A 25 5.67 15.18 -1.07
N GLU A 26 5.28 14.57 0.05
CA GLU A 26 5.03 13.14 0.15
C GLU A 26 3.52 12.90 0.20
N PHE A 27 3.07 11.85 -0.48
CA PHE A 27 1.72 11.35 -0.40
C PHE A 27 1.75 10.00 0.30
N HIS A 28 0.86 9.82 1.27
CA HIS A 28 0.84 8.66 2.14
C HIS A 28 -0.50 7.94 1.99
N GLN A 29 -0.45 6.61 1.92
CA GLN A 29 -1.65 5.78 1.97
C GLN A 29 -1.42 4.64 2.96
N SER A 30 -2.24 4.61 4.01
CA SER A 30 -2.15 3.62 5.07
C SER A 30 -2.86 2.32 4.71
N TYR A 31 -2.22 1.22 5.07
CA TYR A 31 -2.70 -0.14 4.90
C TYR A 31 -2.45 -0.97 6.15
N TYR A 32 -3.15 -2.09 6.23
CA TYR A 32 -2.86 -3.12 7.22
C TYR A 32 -3.02 -4.51 6.61
N ARG A 33 -2.32 -5.48 7.18
CA ARG A 33 -2.51 -6.92 6.91
C ARG A 33 -2.80 -7.65 8.20
N THR A 34 -3.66 -8.65 8.12
CA THR A 34 -3.94 -9.57 9.23
C THR A 34 -3.65 -11.00 8.79
N SER A 35 -3.11 -11.80 9.70
CA SER A 35 -2.98 -13.25 9.52
C SER A 35 -2.97 -13.96 10.86
N THR A 36 -3.43 -15.21 10.90
CA THR A 36 -3.24 -16.11 12.05
C THR A 36 -1.80 -16.60 12.18
N ASN A 37 -0.99 -16.48 11.13
CA ASN A 37 0.42 -16.83 11.12
C ASN A 37 1.29 -15.58 10.88
N ARG A 38 2.20 -15.30 11.82
CA ARG A 38 3.10 -14.14 11.74
C ARG A 38 4.02 -14.19 10.52
N ASP A 39 4.45 -15.39 10.12
CA ASP A 39 5.42 -15.58 9.04
C ASP A 39 4.86 -15.18 7.66
N ASP A 40 3.54 -15.06 7.55
CA ASP A 40 2.88 -14.58 6.33
C ASP A 40 3.23 -13.11 6.01
N PHE A 41 3.81 -12.37 6.99
CA PHE A 41 4.32 -11.02 6.80
C PHE A 41 5.80 -10.97 6.38
N GLY A 42 6.46 -12.12 6.18
CA GLY A 42 7.86 -12.17 5.77
C GLY A 42 8.13 -11.61 4.37
N TYR A 43 7.07 -11.45 3.56
CA TYR A 43 7.12 -10.82 2.24
C TYR A 43 5.89 -9.94 2.01
N VAL A 44 6.13 -8.65 1.76
CA VAL A 44 5.08 -7.66 1.48
C VAL A 44 5.38 -7.01 0.15
N GLU A 45 4.47 -7.14 -0.80
CA GLU A 45 4.53 -6.46 -2.09
C GLU A 45 3.31 -5.56 -2.26
N SER A 46 3.55 -4.33 -2.72
CA SER A 46 2.54 -3.37 -3.16
C SER A 46 2.89 -2.86 -4.55
N SER A 47 1.91 -2.86 -5.46
CA SER A 47 2.09 -2.32 -6.81
C SER A 47 1.57 -0.89 -6.90
N LEU A 48 2.42 0.04 -7.35
CA LEU A 48 1.98 1.39 -7.69
C LEU A 48 1.52 1.40 -9.14
N LEU A 49 0.25 1.77 -9.35
CA LEU A 49 -0.38 1.76 -10.66
C LEU A 49 -0.75 3.19 -11.08
N CYS A 50 -0.62 3.48 -12.36
CA CYS A 50 -1.13 4.69 -12.99
C CYS A 50 -2.43 4.36 -13.72
N TYR A 51 -3.53 5.00 -13.33
CA TYR A 51 -4.79 4.94 -14.06
C TYR A 51 -4.84 6.04 -15.13
N LYS A 52 -5.05 5.65 -16.38
CA LYS A 52 -5.09 6.52 -17.57
C LYS A 52 -6.49 6.64 -18.19
N GLY A 53 -7.50 6.04 -17.56
CA GLY A 53 -8.88 6.11 -18.04
C GLY A 53 -9.55 7.44 -17.67
N SER A 54 -10.83 7.56 -18.03
CA SER A 54 -11.60 8.81 -17.85
C SER A 54 -12.40 8.87 -16.55
N SER A 55 -12.47 7.79 -15.77
CA SER A 55 -13.19 7.80 -14.50
C SER A 55 -12.46 8.68 -13.48
N PRO A 56 -13.12 9.62 -12.79
CA PRO A 56 -12.51 10.39 -11.71
C PRO A 56 -12.30 9.54 -10.44
N HIS A 57 -13.06 8.45 -10.29
CA HIS A 57 -12.99 7.54 -9.15
C HIS A 57 -12.86 6.09 -9.66
N PRO A 58 -11.72 5.70 -10.24
CA PRO A 58 -11.43 4.30 -10.53
C PRO A 58 -11.47 3.49 -9.24
N GLN A 59 -12.27 2.42 -9.18
CA GLN A 59 -12.37 1.58 -7.99
C GLN A 59 -11.98 0.12 -8.26
N TRP A 60 -12.30 -0.39 -9.45
CA TRP A 60 -12.15 -1.81 -9.77
C TRP A 60 -11.26 -1.99 -11.00
N MET A 61 -10.16 -2.71 -10.82
CA MET A 61 -9.16 -2.91 -11.87
C MET A 61 -9.60 -3.86 -12.98
N ASP A 62 -10.62 -4.69 -12.74
CA ASP A 62 -11.20 -5.62 -13.70
C ASP A 62 -12.13 -4.96 -14.73
N ILE A 63 -12.81 -3.87 -14.36
CA ILE A 63 -13.74 -3.14 -15.25
C ILE A 63 -12.99 -2.45 -16.39
N ALA A 64 -11.80 -1.93 -16.12
CA ALA A 64 -11.02 -1.13 -17.06
C ALA A 64 -9.55 -1.53 -17.09
N ALA A 65 -9.25 -2.84 -17.10
CA ALA A 65 -7.89 -3.38 -16.97
C ALA A 65 -6.85 -2.70 -17.89
N GLY A 66 -7.22 -2.39 -19.14
CA GLY A 66 -6.33 -1.70 -20.09
C GLY A 66 -6.02 -0.23 -19.76
N SER A 67 -6.71 0.35 -18.77
CA SER A 67 -6.48 1.72 -18.29
C SER A 67 -5.47 1.79 -17.15
N TYR A 68 -5.01 0.65 -16.61
CA TYR A 68 -4.03 0.62 -15.52
C TYR A 68 -2.67 0.16 -16.05
N SER A 69 -1.61 0.88 -15.69
CA SER A 69 -0.23 0.46 -15.97
C SER A 69 0.61 0.52 -14.71
N THR A 70 1.36 -0.54 -14.42
CA THR A 70 2.30 -0.56 -13.29
C THR A 70 3.44 0.43 -13.51
N LEU A 71 3.63 1.32 -12.55
CA LEU A 71 4.79 2.21 -12.49
C LEU A 71 5.96 1.50 -11.83
N CYS A 72 5.73 0.96 -10.63
CA CYS A 72 6.73 0.22 -9.87
C CYS A 72 6.07 -0.75 -8.88
N LYS A 73 6.91 -1.56 -8.25
CA LYS A 73 6.54 -2.43 -7.12
C LYS A 73 7.43 -2.07 -5.94
N VAL A 74 6.82 -1.94 -4.78
CA VAL A 74 7.50 -1.78 -3.50
C VAL A 74 7.50 -3.14 -2.81
N ILE A 75 8.66 -3.60 -2.40
CA ILE A 75 8.85 -4.91 -1.78
C ILE A 75 9.54 -4.73 -0.44
N ASP A 76 8.96 -5.31 0.61
CA ASP A 76 9.62 -5.57 1.87
C ASP A 76 9.84 -7.07 1.99
N ASN A 77 11.07 -7.43 2.37
CA ASN A 77 11.51 -8.82 2.50
C ASN A 77 11.83 -9.14 3.97
N GLY A 78 10.93 -8.74 4.87
CA GLY A 78 10.95 -9.17 6.27
C GLY A 78 11.36 -8.10 7.28
N GLN A 79 11.28 -6.80 6.95
CA GLN A 79 11.42 -5.75 7.98
C GLN A 79 10.08 -5.46 8.64
N LEU A 80 9.00 -5.36 7.87
CA LEU A 80 7.66 -5.02 8.35
C LEU A 80 7.08 -6.08 9.30
N ILE A 81 7.48 -7.35 9.17
CA ILE A 81 7.08 -8.41 10.12
C ILE A 81 7.41 -8.05 11.58
N ASN A 82 8.45 -7.24 11.83
CA ASN A 82 8.85 -6.82 13.17
C ASN A 82 7.92 -5.78 13.78
N THR A 83 7.10 -5.10 12.98
CA THR A 83 6.07 -4.16 13.45
C THR A 83 4.76 -4.86 13.81
N SER A 84 4.63 -6.15 13.46
CA SER A 84 3.41 -6.89 13.71
C SER A 84 3.13 -7.10 15.21
N ARG A 85 1.86 -6.98 15.59
CA ARG A 85 1.38 -7.18 16.96
C ARG A 85 0.33 -8.29 17.01
N TYR A 86 0.36 -9.08 18.08
CA TYR A 86 -0.65 -10.12 18.32
C TYR A 86 -1.89 -9.53 18.97
N VAL A 87 -3.06 -9.82 18.40
CA VAL A 87 -4.38 -9.41 18.88
C VAL A 87 -5.04 -10.61 19.55
N SER A 88 -4.92 -10.67 20.88
CA SER A 88 -5.39 -11.81 21.69
C SER A 88 -6.88 -12.09 21.58
N ASN A 89 -7.71 -11.03 21.51
CA ASN A 89 -9.17 -11.15 21.41
C ASN A 89 -9.65 -11.75 20.07
N GLY A 90 -8.78 -11.80 19.06
CA GLY A 90 -9.10 -12.35 17.75
C GLY A 90 -8.23 -13.53 17.31
N GLY A 91 -7.14 -13.83 18.02
CA GLY A 91 -6.23 -14.91 17.67
C GLY A 91 -5.46 -14.68 16.36
N TYR A 92 -5.09 -13.44 16.07
CA TYR A 92 -4.38 -13.08 14.83
C TYR A 92 -3.29 -12.03 15.09
N TYR A 93 -2.37 -11.90 14.14
CA TYR A 93 -1.38 -10.83 14.06
C TYR A 93 -1.87 -9.76 13.10
N ILE A 94 -1.59 -8.50 13.42
CA ILE A 94 -1.82 -7.35 12.55
C ILE A 94 -0.53 -6.58 12.34
N MET A 95 -0.32 -6.09 11.12
CA MET A 95 0.81 -5.27 10.71
C MET A 95 0.26 -4.04 9.98
N GLU A 96 0.65 -2.85 10.41
CA GLU A 96 0.17 -1.56 9.92
C GLU A 96 1.36 -0.84 9.26
N TYR A 97 1.16 -0.25 8.08
CA TYR A 97 2.20 0.41 7.30
C TYR A 97 1.62 1.41 6.32
N ASP A 98 2.43 2.38 5.92
CA ASP A 98 2.13 3.32 4.84
C ASP A 98 2.88 2.94 3.58
N VAL A 99 2.24 3.13 2.43
CA VAL A 99 2.94 3.31 1.15
C VAL A 99 3.12 4.81 0.95
N VAL A 100 4.36 5.23 0.76
CA VAL A 100 4.72 6.64 0.55
C VAL A 100 5.13 6.84 -0.90
N LEU A 101 4.54 7.83 -1.55
CA LEU A 101 4.94 8.33 -2.87
C LEU A 101 5.60 9.69 -2.69
N ALA A 102 6.88 9.79 -3.05
CA ALA A 102 7.68 11.00 -2.92
C ALA A 102 8.18 11.49 -4.30
N PHE A 103 8.25 12.81 -4.46
CA PHE A 103 8.76 13.46 -5.65
C PHE A 103 10.08 14.17 -5.31
N GLY A 104 11.18 13.78 -5.93
CA GLY A 104 12.43 14.53 -5.92
C GLY A 104 12.53 15.50 -7.11
N LEU A 105 13.68 16.18 -7.22
CA LEU A 105 14.03 17.09 -8.32
C LEU A 105 13.83 16.47 -9.72
N MET A 106 14.14 15.18 -9.88
CA MET A 106 14.02 14.48 -11.17
C MET A 106 13.47 13.06 -11.04
N GLU A 107 13.16 12.60 -9.83
CA GLU A 107 12.88 11.19 -9.56
C GLU A 107 11.57 11.03 -8.80
N LEU A 108 10.85 9.96 -9.13
CA LEU A 108 9.72 9.46 -8.35
C LEU A 108 10.25 8.33 -7.45
N ALA A 109 10.00 8.40 -6.16
CA ALA A 109 10.34 7.35 -5.21
C ALA A 109 9.08 6.77 -4.58
N THR A 110 9.12 5.48 -4.26
CA THR A 110 8.03 4.82 -3.52
C THR A 110 8.63 3.85 -2.53
N GLN A 111 8.17 3.92 -1.27
CA GLN A 111 8.68 3.09 -0.18
C GLN A 111 7.57 2.71 0.80
N PHE A 112 7.87 1.76 1.67
CA PHE A 112 7.09 1.53 2.87
C PHE A 112 7.58 2.45 4.00
N ALA A 113 6.66 2.95 4.82
CA ALA A 113 6.94 3.63 6.06
C ALA A 113 6.10 3.02 7.19
N TRP A 114 6.64 3.07 8.41
CA TRP A 114 5.96 2.58 9.61
C TRP A 114 6.49 3.33 10.82
N GLU A 115 5.68 3.41 11.87
CA GLU A 115 6.12 3.92 13.15
C GLU A 115 6.81 2.80 13.94
N GLU A 116 8.06 3.03 14.32
CA GLU A 116 8.74 2.18 15.29
C GLU A 116 8.33 2.59 16.69
N ASN A 117 7.67 1.68 17.42
CA ASN A 117 7.50 1.85 18.86
C ASN A 117 8.85 1.56 19.54
N VAL A 118 9.71 2.58 19.60
CA VAL A 118 10.97 2.51 20.34
C VAL A 118 10.64 2.59 21.83
N SER A 119 10.60 1.44 22.49
CA SER A 119 10.49 1.32 23.96
C SER A 119 11.85 1.35 24.63
#